data_AF-A0A4S3LN27-F1
#
_entry.id   AF-A0A4S3LN27-F1
#
_cell.length_a   1.000
_cell.length_b   1.000
_cell.length_c   1.000
_cell.angle_alpha   90.00
_cell.angle_beta   90.00
_cell.angle_gamma   90.00
#
_symmetry.space_group_name_H-M   'P 1'
#
loop_
_entity.id
_entity.type
_entity.pdbx_description
1 polymer ?
#
loop_
_entity_poly.entity_id
_entity_poly.type
_entity_poly.pdbx_seq_one_letter_code
_entity_poly.pdbx_strand_id
1 'polypeptide(L)'
;MTYCVAMRLSSGLVFVSDSRTNAGVDHISTFRKLHVFHHSDERVLVLQSAGNLATTQSIISLLHRRCLDDQRENLLNVESMYDAASLLGETVREVIARDSGANQGGTTDFSCNLLLGGQIKGEGLRLFHIYPQGNFIEATHDTPYFQVGESKYGKPIIDRVLNFDTPLDQAMQCALISMDSTLRSNLSVGLPLDVLTYPVDSYSTAQQYRITETHPYFDMIRKGWGEGLLSIFAQLPPLKLDE
;
A
#
# COMPACT_ATOMS: atom_id res chain seq x y z
N MET A 1 11.61 3.71 -6.15
CA MET A 1 11.28 5.00 -5.50
C MET A 1 9.82 5.01 -5.06
N THR A 2 9.42 4.08 -4.20
CA THR A 2 8.06 3.95 -3.63
C THR A 2 8.09 2.84 -2.60
N TYR A 3 7.34 2.94 -1.50
CA TYR A 3 6.97 1.81 -0.67
C TYR A 3 5.52 1.97 -0.20
N CYS A 4 4.70 0.94 -0.46
CA CYS A 4 3.37 0.81 0.11
C CYS A 4 3.23 -0.58 0.76
N VAL A 5 2.45 -0.62 1.84
CA VAL A 5 2.05 -1.85 2.53
C VAL A 5 0.55 -1.82 2.84
N ALA A 6 -0.09 -2.97 2.68
CA ALA A 6 -1.47 -3.23 3.08
C ALA A 6 -1.52 -4.52 3.90
N MET A 7 -2.34 -4.53 4.95
CA MET A 7 -2.54 -5.66 5.85
C MET A 7 -4.03 -5.97 5.96
N ARG A 8 -4.38 -7.27 5.89
CA ARG A 8 -5.73 -7.81 6.06
C ARG A 8 -5.78 -8.68 7.30
N LEU A 9 -6.56 -8.23 8.28
CA LEU A 9 -6.65 -8.81 9.61
C LEU A 9 -8.10 -9.23 9.90
N SER A 10 -8.31 -9.99 10.96
CA SER A 10 -9.65 -10.39 11.40
C SER A 10 -10.55 -9.19 11.71
N SER A 11 -9.99 -8.12 12.30
CA SER A 11 -10.73 -6.93 12.72
C SER A 11 -10.79 -5.80 11.69
N GLY A 12 -10.10 -5.89 10.54
CA GLY A 12 -10.05 -4.80 9.58
C GLY A 12 -8.85 -4.80 8.64
N LEU A 13 -8.60 -3.66 8.00
CA LEU A 13 -7.48 -3.43 7.09
C LEU A 13 -6.61 -2.26 7.56
N VAL A 14 -5.32 -2.33 7.26
CA VAL A 14 -4.35 -1.24 7.50
C VAL A 14 -3.60 -0.95 6.20
N PHE A 15 -3.48 0.32 5.85
CA PHE A 15 -2.78 0.80 4.66
C PHE A 15 -1.80 1.91 5.03
N VAL A 16 -0.57 1.81 4.52
CA VAL A 16 0.46 2.85 4.66
C VAL A 16 1.22 3.00 3.36
N SER A 17 1.29 4.22 2.84
CA SER A 17 1.99 4.56 1.61
C SER A 17 2.93 5.75 1.81
N ASP A 18 4.15 5.63 1.33
CA ASP A 18 5.05 6.78 1.20
C ASP A 18 4.64 7.69 0.03
N SER A 19 5.24 8.86 -0.09
CA SER A 19 4.88 9.83 -1.15
C SER A 19 6.04 10.29 -2.03
N ARG A 20 7.28 9.89 -1.73
CA ARG A 20 8.42 10.22 -2.59
C ARG A 20 8.35 9.43 -3.90
N THR A 21 8.47 10.12 -5.01
CA THR A 21 8.27 9.53 -6.34
C THR A 21 9.30 10.04 -7.33
N ASN A 22 9.78 9.15 -8.20
CA ASN A 22 10.57 9.51 -9.36
C ASN A 22 9.65 9.95 -10.51
N ALA A 23 9.71 11.22 -10.91
CA ALA A 23 8.98 11.76 -12.06
C ALA A 23 9.87 11.96 -13.30
N GLY A 24 11.15 11.59 -13.24
CA GLY A 24 12.11 11.75 -14.33
C GLY A 24 13.54 11.90 -13.81
N VAL A 25 14.51 11.94 -14.72
CA VAL A 25 15.92 12.23 -14.36
C VAL A 25 15.97 13.55 -13.60
N ASP A 26 16.53 13.54 -12.39
CA ASP A 26 16.61 14.68 -11.45
C ASP A 26 15.27 15.26 -10.95
N HIS A 27 14.14 14.60 -11.20
CA HIS A 27 12.82 15.06 -10.76
C HIS A 27 12.25 14.13 -9.67
N ILE A 28 12.67 14.36 -8.42
CA ILE A 28 12.08 13.71 -7.25
C ILE A 28 11.04 14.64 -6.64
N SER A 29 9.81 14.14 -6.46
CA SER A 29 8.68 14.96 -5.97
C SER A 29 7.75 14.14 -5.10
N THR A 30 6.77 14.85 -4.50
CA THR A 30 5.79 14.27 -3.58
C THR A 30 4.48 14.02 -4.31
N PHE A 31 4.11 12.75 -4.48
CA PHE A 31 2.80 12.35 -5.03
C PHE A 31 2.10 11.39 -4.08
N ARG A 32 0.80 11.59 -3.87
CA ARG A 32 -0.03 10.66 -3.10
C ARG A 32 -0.09 9.31 -3.81
N LYS A 33 0.03 8.23 -3.04
CA LYS A 33 0.00 6.84 -3.53
C LYS A 33 -1.05 5.98 -2.85
N LEU A 34 -1.98 6.60 -2.11
CA LEU A 34 -3.13 5.96 -1.48
C LEU A 34 -4.38 6.72 -1.93
N HIS A 35 -5.28 6.03 -2.63
CA HIS A 35 -6.50 6.59 -3.20
C HIS A 35 -7.70 5.81 -2.67
N VAL A 36 -8.79 6.52 -2.38
CA VAL A 36 -9.98 5.92 -1.79
C VAL A 36 -11.18 6.14 -2.72
N PHE A 37 -11.90 5.07 -3.00
CA PHE A 37 -13.20 5.06 -3.64
C PHE A 37 -14.23 4.68 -2.58
N HIS A 38 -15.18 5.57 -2.33
CA HIS A 38 -16.11 5.45 -1.21
C HIS A 38 -17.53 5.74 -1.68
N HIS A 39 -18.45 4.83 -1.36
CA HIS A 39 -19.88 5.07 -1.42
C HIS A 39 -20.43 4.82 -0.01
N SER A 40 -21.03 5.86 0.58
CA SER A 40 -21.43 5.87 1.99
C SER A 40 -22.29 4.67 2.35
N ASP A 41 -21.98 4.03 3.49
CA ASP A 41 -22.70 2.90 4.07
C ASP A 41 -22.80 1.62 3.20
N GLU A 42 -21.98 1.54 2.15
CA GLU A 42 -22.09 0.47 1.15
C GLU A 42 -20.73 -0.10 0.73
N ARG A 43 -19.72 0.72 0.44
CA ARG A 43 -18.38 0.21 0.07
C ARG A 43 -17.26 1.19 0.35
N VAL A 44 -16.11 0.65 0.73
CA VAL A 44 -14.83 1.37 0.81
C VAL A 44 -13.77 0.54 0.08
N LEU A 45 -13.18 1.11 -0.96
CA LEU A 45 -12.08 0.52 -1.71
C LEU A 45 -10.86 1.44 -1.61
N VAL A 46 -9.72 0.88 -1.25
CA VAL A 46 -8.44 1.58 -1.10
C VAL A 46 -7.46 1.01 -2.13
N LEU A 47 -6.89 1.91 -2.93
CA LEU A 47 -5.92 1.60 -3.97
C LEU A 47 -4.58 2.23 -3.62
N GLN A 48 -3.53 1.41 -3.57
CA GLN A 48 -2.14 1.87 -3.43
C GLN A 48 -1.35 1.65 -4.71
N SER A 49 -0.42 2.55 -5.02
CA SER A 49 0.31 2.55 -6.29
C SER A 49 1.83 2.50 -6.14
N ALA A 50 2.50 1.72 -7.00
CA ALA A 50 3.95 1.69 -7.15
C ALA A 50 4.37 1.40 -8.60
N GLY A 51 5.52 1.94 -9.01
CA GLY A 51 6.05 1.76 -10.37
C GLY A 51 5.97 3.06 -11.19
N ASN A 52 5.73 2.94 -12.49
CA ASN A 52 5.69 4.10 -13.38
C ASN A 52 4.57 5.09 -13.00
N LEU A 53 4.95 6.33 -12.68
CA LEU A 53 4.01 7.35 -12.23
C LEU A 53 2.94 7.68 -13.28
N ALA A 54 3.31 7.81 -14.55
CA ALA A 54 2.38 8.15 -15.63
C ALA A 54 1.32 7.06 -15.82
N THR A 55 1.74 5.79 -15.74
CA THR A 55 0.85 4.63 -15.81
C THR A 55 -0.12 4.62 -14.63
N THR A 56 0.38 4.72 -13.40
CA THR A 56 -0.48 4.69 -12.20
C THR A 56 -1.48 5.86 -12.18
N GLN A 57 -1.05 7.08 -12.52
CA GLN A 57 -1.94 8.24 -12.62
C GLN A 57 -3.00 8.07 -13.71
N SER A 58 -2.64 7.51 -14.86
CA SER A 58 -3.59 7.21 -15.93
C SER A 58 -4.65 6.21 -15.47
N ILE A 59 -4.25 5.13 -14.79
CA ILE A 59 -5.16 4.13 -14.23
C ILE A 59 -6.13 4.79 -13.23
N ILE A 60 -5.60 5.49 -12.23
CA ILE A 60 -6.41 6.17 -11.20
C ILE A 60 -7.39 7.17 -11.81
N SER A 61 -6.92 7.97 -12.79
CA SER A 61 -7.76 8.97 -13.47
C SER A 61 -8.87 8.31 -14.28
N LEU A 62 -8.59 7.21 -14.98
CA LEU A 62 -9.59 6.46 -15.73
C LEU A 62 -10.64 5.84 -14.81
N LEU A 63 -10.22 5.27 -13.67
CA LEU A 63 -11.13 4.70 -12.68
C LEU A 63 -12.07 5.78 -12.11
N HIS A 64 -11.53 6.92 -11.66
CA HIS A 64 -12.37 8.04 -11.19
C HIS A 64 -13.33 8.54 -12.27
N ARG A 65 -12.86 8.70 -13.52
CA ARG A 65 -13.72 9.14 -14.62
C ARG A 65 -14.85 8.15 -14.89
N ARG A 66 -14.59 6.84 -14.84
CA ARG A 66 -15.59 5.78 -15.05
C ARG A 66 -16.63 5.73 -13.94
N CYS A 67 -16.24 6.06 -12.71
CA CYS A 67 -17.17 6.15 -11.58
C CYS A 67 -18.19 7.29 -11.70
N LEU A 68 -18.07 8.18 -12.69
CA LEU A 68 -19.07 9.21 -13.00
C LEU A 68 -20.15 8.72 -13.97
N ASP A 69 -20.02 7.51 -14.51
CA ASP A 69 -20.93 6.93 -15.49
C ASP A 69 -21.51 5.62 -14.95
N ASP A 70 -22.73 5.70 -14.38
CA ASP A 70 -23.41 4.57 -13.76
C ASP A 70 -23.83 3.48 -14.75
N GLN A 71 -23.83 3.77 -16.06
CA GLN A 71 -24.18 2.79 -17.10
C GLN A 71 -23.00 1.89 -17.48
N ARG A 72 -21.79 2.25 -17.02
CA ARG A 72 -20.58 1.49 -17.26
C ARG A 72 -20.14 0.81 -15.98
N GLU A 73 -19.61 -0.41 -16.10
CA GLU A 73 -18.92 -1.08 -15.00
C GLU A 73 -17.75 -0.22 -14.46
N ASN A 74 -17.76 0.01 -13.16
CA ASN A 74 -16.84 0.88 -12.44
C ASN A 74 -16.71 0.44 -10.96
N LEU A 75 -15.73 1.00 -10.23
CA LEU A 75 -15.45 0.58 -8.84
C LEU A 75 -16.61 0.82 -7.85
N LEU A 76 -17.57 1.69 -8.21
CA LEU A 76 -18.74 1.99 -7.38
C LEU A 76 -19.96 1.13 -7.70
N ASN A 77 -19.94 0.30 -8.74
CA ASN A 77 -21.06 -0.58 -9.09
C ASN A 77 -20.69 -2.06 -9.31
N VAL A 78 -19.41 -2.44 -9.26
CA VAL A 78 -19.00 -3.85 -9.21
C VAL A 78 -19.63 -4.58 -8.02
N GLU A 79 -19.93 -5.87 -8.19
CA GLU A 79 -20.65 -6.68 -7.20
C GLU A 79 -19.75 -7.20 -6.07
N SER A 80 -18.47 -7.46 -6.37
CA SER A 80 -17.49 -7.97 -5.40
C SER A 80 -16.13 -7.28 -5.48
N MET A 81 -15.32 -7.44 -4.44
CA MET A 81 -13.93 -6.99 -4.47
C MET A 81 -13.08 -7.78 -5.49
N TYR A 82 -13.49 -8.99 -5.86
CA TYR A 82 -12.85 -9.75 -6.94
C TYR A 82 -13.11 -9.11 -8.31
N ASP A 83 -14.34 -8.65 -8.55
CA ASP A 83 -14.70 -7.93 -9.77
C ASP A 83 -13.96 -6.58 -9.82
N ALA A 84 -13.82 -5.90 -8.68
CA ALA A 84 -12.98 -4.71 -8.56
C ALA A 84 -11.51 -4.99 -8.95
N ALA A 85 -10.93 -6.12 -8.50
CA ALA A 85 -9.58 -6.54 -8.87
C ALA A 85 -9.46 -6.89 -10.36
N SER A 86 -10.49 -7.52 -10.93
CA SER A 86 -10.58 -7.85 -12.36
C SER A 86 -10.63 -6.59 -13.24
N LEU A 87 -11.53 -5.66 -12.92
CA LEU A 87 -11.63 -4.36 -13.58
C LEU A 87 -10.32 -3.56 -13.48
N LEU A 88 -9.66 -3.61 -12.33
CA LEU A 88 -8.37 -2.96 -12.13
C LEU A 88 -7.27 -3.58 -13.01
N GLY A 89 -7.23 -4.91 -13.09
CA GLY A 89 -6.32 -5.65 -13.96
C GLY A 89 -6.53 -5.36 -15.45
N GLU A 90 -7.77 -5.23 -15.89
CA GLU A 90 -8.12 -4.78 -17.24
C GLU A 90 -7.64 -3.36 -17.52
N THR A 91 -7.85 -2.45 -16.56
CA THR A 91 -7.43 -1.05 -16.68
C THR A 91 -5.90 -0.93 -16.73
N VAL A 92 -5.17 -1.77 -15.97
CA VAL A 92 -3.71 -1.88 -16.06
C VAL A 92 -3.28 -2.25 -17.47
N ARG A 93 -3.86 -3.32 -18.05
CA ARG A 93 -3.54 -3.76 -19.42
C ARG A 93 -3.86 -2.71 -20.47
N GLU A 94 -5.00 -2.03 -20.35
CA GLU A 94 -5.42 -0.96 -21.26
C GLU A 94 -4.40 0.18 -21.30
N VAL A 95 -3.97 0.68 -20.13
CA VAL A 95 -3.03 1.79 -20.04
C VAL A 95 -1.64 1.38 -20.55
N ILE A 96 -1.15 0.21 -20.14
CA ILE A 96 0.16 -0.28 -20.60
C ILE A 96 0.14 -0.50 -22.11
N ALA A 97 -0.89 -1.13 -22.67
CA ALA A 97 -0.99 -1.36 -24.13
C ALA A 97 -1.01 -0.04 -24.91
N ARG A 98 -1.76 0.96 -24.43
CA ARG A 98 -1.81 2.32 -25.02
C ARG A 98 -0.43 2.98 -25.03
N ASP A 99 0.27 2.97 -23.90
CA ASP A 99 1.53 3.70 -23.73
C ASP A 99 2.71 2.98 -24.40
N SER A 100 2.72 1.65 -24.39
CA SER A 100 3.71 0.83 -25.11
C SER A 100 3.57 0.95 -26.62
N GLY A 101 2.34 1.03 -27.15
CA GLY A 101 2.10 1.16 -28.60
C GLY A 101 2.64 2.46 -29.20
N ALA A 102 2.70 3.53 -28.39
CA ALA A 102 3.27 4.82 -28.77
C ALA A 102 4.80 4.85 -28.74
N ASN A 103 5.46 3.85 -28.15
CA ASN A 103 6.91 3.82 -27.89
C ASN A 103 7.64 2.70 -28.65
N GLN A 104 7.24 2.41 -29.90
CA GLN A 104 7.89 1.37 -30.72
C GLN A 104 9.39 1.66 -30.92
N GLY A 105 10.23 1.02 -30.08
CA GLY A 105 11.70 1.14 -30.11
C GLY A 105 12.35 1.68 -28.83
N GLY A 106 11.58 2.12 -27.82
CA GLY A 106 12.11 2.64 -26.56
C GLY A 106 12.36 1.55 -25.50
N THR A 107 13.32 1.79 -24.60
CA THR A 107 13.64 0.93 -23.44
C THR A 107 12.86 1.30 -22.16
N THR A 108 11.88 2.20 -22.27
CA THR A 108 11.13 2.73 -21.11
C THR A 108 10.21 1.67 -20.51
N ASP A 109 10.34 1.45 -19.21
CA ASP A 109 9.45 0.57 -18.45
C ASP A 109 8.18 1.32 -18.00
N PHE A 110 7.02 0.84 -18.45
CA PHE A 110 5.69 1.34 -18.09
C PHE A 110 4.99 0.46 -17.04
N SER A 111 5.70 -0.48 -16.43
CA SER A 111 5.12 -1.39 -15.45
C SER A 111 4.70 -0.69 -14.16
N CYS A 112 3.65 -1.21 -13.53
CA CYS A 112 3.24 -0.80 -12.20
C CYS A 112 2.67 -2.00 -11.42
N ASN A 113 2.72 -1.90 -10.10
CA ASN A 113 2.08 -2.83 -9.17
C ASN A 113 1.11 -2.05 -8.30
N LEU A 114 -0.06 -2.62 -8.05
CA LEU A 114 -1.12 -1.98 -7.26
C LEU A 114 -1.55 -2.91 -6.12
N LEU A 115 -1.89 -2.33 -4.98
CA LEU A 115 -2.61 -3.03 -3.92
C LEU A 115 -4.05 -2.52 -3.88
N LEU A 116 -5.02 -3.42 -3.88
CA LEU A 116 -6.44 -3.11 -3.80
C LEU A 116 -7.03 -3.82 -2.60
N GLY A 117 -7.49 -3.08 -1.59
CA GLY A 117 -8.14 -3.66 -0.44
C GLY A 117 -9.40 -2.90 -0.07
N GLY A 118 -10.33 -3.57 0.61
CA GLY A 118 -11.59 -2.93 0.98
C GLY A 118 -12.65 -3.90 1.43
N GLN A 119 -13.86 -3.38 1.48
CA GLN A 119 -15.07 -4.13 1.76
C GLN A 119 -16.24 -3.55 0.97
N ILE A 120 -17.03 -4.44 0.37
CA ILE A 120 -18.32 -4.15 -0.24
C ILE A 120 -19.38 -4.83 0.62
N LYS A 121 -20.52 -4.18 0.84
CA LYS A 121 -21.58 -4.67 1.69
C LYS A 121 -22.08 -6.05 1.24
N GLY A 122 -22.08 -7.00 2.17
CA GLY A 122 -22.39 -8.41 1.90
C GLY A 122 -21.15 -9.29 1.72
N GLU A 123 -19.96 -8.71 1.57
CA GLU A 123 -18.68 -9.43 1.59
C GLU A 123 -17.89 -9.16 2.87
N GLY A 124 -16.93 -10.04 3.16
CA GLY A 124 -15.89 -9.79 4.15
C GLY A 124 -14.77 -8.90 3.60
N LEU A 125 -13.77 -8.63 4.44
CA LEU A 125 -12.56 -7.91 4.06
C LEU A 125 -11.78 -8.69 3.01
N ARG A 126 -11.37 -8.03 1.92
CA ARG A 126 -10.53 -8.61 0.86
C ARG A 126 -9.39 -7.67 0.49
N LEU A 127 -8.25 -8.25 0.12
CA LEU A 127 -7.03 -7.52 -0.22
C LEU A 127 -6.28 -8.25 -1.33
N PHE A 128 -5.93 -7.53 -2.39
CA PHE A 128 -5.33 -8.06 -3.61
C PHE A 128 -4.03 -7.35 -3.95
N HIS A 129 -3.12 -8.08 -4.57
CA HIS A 129 -1.94 -7.54 -5.26
C HIS A 129 -2.12 -7.73 -6.75
N ILE A 130 -2.20 -6.62 -7.49
CA ILE A 130 -2.31 -6.58 -8.95
C ILE A 130 -0.92 -6.41 -9.57
N TYR A 131 -0.57 -7.34 -10.46
CA TYR A 131 0.71 -7.36 -11.16
C TYR A 131 0.66 -6.56 -12.47
N PRO A 132 1.82 -6.22 -13.07
CA PRO A 132 1.88 -5.49 -14.34
C PRO A 132 1.14 -6.17 -15.50
N GLN A 133 0.97 -7.49 -15.47
CA GLN A 133 0.24 -8.25 -16.48
C GLN A 133 -1.29 -8.16 -16.29
N GLY A 134 -1.75 -7.52 -15.22
CA GLY A 134 -3.15 -7.34 -14.85
C GLY A 134 -3.81 -8.60 -14.28
N ASN A 135 -3.03 -9.66 -13.99
CA ASN A 135 -3.46 -10.73 -13.09
C ASN A 135 -3.17 -10.33 -11.64
N PHE A 136 -3.72 -11.09 -10.68
CA PHE A 136 -3.64 -10.75 -9.27
C PHE A 136 -3.70 -11.98 -8.36
N ILE A 137 -3.26 -11.79 -7.12
CA ILE A 137 -3.43 -12.72 -6.01
C ILE A 137 -4.17 -12.05 -4.86
N GLU A 138 -4.74 -12.86 -3.96
CA GLU A 138 -5.48 -12.39 -2.79
C GLU A 138 -4.75 -12.76 -1.50
N ALA A 139 -4.79 -11.87 -0.50
CA ALA A 139 -4.25 -12.09 0.82
C ALA A 139 -5.12 -13.09 1.59
N THR A 140 -4.47 -14.08 2.21
CA THR A 140 -5.13 -15.12 2.98
C THR A 140 -4.85 -14.94 4.47
N HIS A 141 -5.32 -15.88 5.30
CA HIS A 141 -4.94 -15.95 6.70
C HIS A 141 -3.42 -16.16 6.87
N ASP A 142 -2.84 -17.04 6.04
CA ASP A 142 -1.42 -17.40 6.12
C ASP A 142 -0.49 -16.32 5.54
N THR A 143 -0.99 -15.56 4.57
CA THR A 143 -0.30 -14.40 3.98
C THR A 143 -1.18 -13.16 4.11
N PRO A 144 -1.26 -12.54 5.31
CA PRO A 144 -2.23 -11.49 5.62
C PRO A 144 -1.77 -10.09 5.21
N TYR A 145 -0.71 -9.95 4.42
CA TYR A 145 -0.22 -8.63 4.00
C TYR A 145 0.45 -8.69 2.63
N PHE A 146 0.47 -7.54 1.96
CA PHE A 146 1.23 -7.33 0.73
C PHE A 146 2.04 -6.04 0.79
N GLN A 147 3.12 -6.01 0.02
CA GLN A 147 4.00 -4.85 -0.12
C GLN A 147 4.31 -4.62 -1.61
N VAL A 148 4.41 -3.36 -2.02
CA VAL A 148 4.86 -2.96 -3.36
C VAL A 148 5.92 -1.87 -3.30
N GLY A 149 6.82 -1.84 -4.28
CA GLY A 149 7.99 -0.95 -4.29
C GLY A 149 9.20 -1.52 -3.53
N GLU A 150 9.94 -0.66 -2.82
CA GLU A 150 11.15 -0.98 -2.05
C GLU A 150 10.83 -1.67 -0.71
N SER A 151 10.25 -2.86 -0.77
CA SER A 151 9.63 -3.54 0.37
C SER A 151 10.60 -4.31 1.29
N LYS A 152 11.79 -4.65 0.80
CA LYS A 152 12.70 -5.61 1.47
C LYS A 152 13.17 -5.15 2.85
N TYR A 153 13.39 -3.85 3.04
CA TYR A 153 13.90 -3.28 4.29
C TYR A 153 12.88 -3.36 5.43
N GLY A 154 11.60 -3.15 5.10
CA GLY A 154 10.49 -3.16 6.05
C GLY A 154 9.88 -4.55 6.29
N LYS A 155 10.22 -5.56 5.47
CA LYS A 155 9.66 -6.91 5.55
C LYS A 155 9.97 -7.65 6.87
N PRO A 156 11.21 -7.63 7.41
CA PRO A 156 11.56 -8.46 8.56
C PRO A 156 10.81 -8.13 9.85
N ILE A 157 10.35 -6.88 10.04
CA ILE A 157 9.53 -6.55 11.21
C ILE A 157 8.12 -7.11 11.05
N ILE A 158 7.54 -7.00 9.86
CA ILE A 158 6.19 -7.52 9.56
C ILE A 158 6.16 -9.04 9.78
N ASP A 159 7.14 -9.77 9.20
CA ASP A 159 7.24 -11.23 9.35
C ASP A 159 7.38 -11.69 10.82
N ARG A 160 7.89 -10.82 11.71
CA ARG A 160 8.13 -11.17 13.12
C ARG A 160 6.94 -10.92 14.04
N VAL A 161 6.12 -9.92 13.73
CA VAL A 161 5.13 -9.41 14.69
C VAL A 161 3.69 -9.47 14.17
N LEU A 162 3.50 -9.44 12.85
CA LEU A 162 2.18 -9.43 12.25
C LEU A 162 1.66 -10.86 12.06
N ASN A 163 0.42 -11.10 12.47
CA ASN A 163 -0.38 -12.25 12.09
C ASN A 163 -1.83 -11.79 11.85
N PHE A 164 -2.69 -12.67 11.34
CA PHE A 164 -4.07 -12.31 10.98
C PHE A 164 -4.91 -11.78 12.16
N ASP A 165 -4.59 -12.19 13.39
CA ASP A 165 -5.31 -11.78 14.60
C ASP A 165 -4.67 -10.56 15.31
N THR A 166 -3.61 -9.97 14.73
CA THR A 166 -3.02 -8.74 15.27
C THR A 166 -4.07 -7.62 15.31
N PRO A 167 -4.25 -6.91 16.44
CA PRO A 167 -5.18 -5.77 16.52
C PRO A 167 -4.77 -4.63 15.59
N LEU A 168 -5.74 -3.87 15.06
CA LEU A 168 -5.51 -2.79 14.09
C LEU A 168 -4.45 -1.77 14.52
N ASP A 169 -4.49 -1.32 15.77
CA ASP A 169 -3.53 -0.33 16.27
C ASP A 169 -2.10 -0.87 16.27
N GLN A 170 -1.91 -2.15 16.64
CA GLN A 170 -0.60 -2.80 16.62
C GLN A 170 -0.13 -3.06 15.19
N ALA A 171 -1.04 -3.41 14.27
CA ALA A 171 -0.70 -3.54 12.87
C ALA A 171 -0.28 -2.20 12.23
N MET A 172 -0.96 -1.10 12.58
CA MET A 172 -0.54 0.24 12.18
C MET A 172 0.84 0.60 12.76
N GLN A 173 1.09 0.34 14.05
CA GLN A 173 2.41 0.52 14.65
C GLN A 173 3.50 -0.30 13.91
N CYS A 174 3.20 -1.57 13.59
CA CYS A 174 4.09 -2.43 12.80
C CYS A 174 4.38 -1.81 11.42
N ALA A 175 3.36 -1.31 10.73
CA ALA A 175 3.51 -0.68 9.42
C ALA A 175 4.37 0.61 9.51
N LEU A 176 4.20 1.41 10.57
CA LEU A 176 5.02 2.61 10.80
C LEU A 176 6.49 2.28 11.11
N ILE A 177 6.77 1.23 11.88
CA ILE A 177 8.14 0.76 12.13
C ILE A 177 8.77 0.20 10.84
N SER A 178 7.97 -0.50 10.03
CA SER A 178 8.36 -0.97 8.70
C SER A 178 8.75 0.21 7.78
N MET A 179 7.98 1.30 7.83
CA MET A 179 8.30 2.55 7.13
C MET A 179 9.58 3.20 7.68
N ASP A 180 9.76 3.31 9.00
CA ASP A 180 11.00 3.89 9.57
C ASP A 180 12.25 3.15 9.12
N SER A 181 12.23 1.82 9.19
CA SER A 181 13.35 0.96 8.76
C SER A 181 13.70 1.21 7.29
N THR A 182 12.68 1.38 6.45
CA THR A 182 12.83 1.63 5.01
C THR A 182 13.32 3.05 4.72
N LEU A 183 12.74 4.07 5.36
CA LEU A 183 13.14 5.47 5.24
C LEU A 183 14.61 5.69 5.60
N ARG A 184 15.10 5.00 6.64
CA ARG A 184 16.50 5.08 7.09
C ARG A 184 17.48 4.40 6.12
N SER A 185 17.02 3.40 5.38
CA SER A 185 17.90 2.51 4.61
C SER A 185 17.83 2.75 3.10
N ASN A 186 16.82 3.47 2.61
CA ASN A 186 16.64 3.73 1.18
C ASN A 186 16.03 5.11 0.93
N LEU A 187 16.82 6.02 0.34
CA LEU A 187 16.43 7.40 0.05
C LEU A 187 15.30 7.54 -0.98
N SER A 188 14.97 6.46 -1.68
CA SER A 188 13.91 6.46 -2.69
C SER A 188 12.50 6.37 -2.08
N VAL A 189 12.41 6.12 -0.78
CA VAL A 189 11.19 6.18 0.03
C VAL A 189 11.25 7.44 0.88
N GLY A 190 10.13 8.13 1.05
CA GLY A 190 10.12 9.41 1.75
C GLY A 190 8.78 9.85 2.29
N LEU A 191 8.86 10.64 3.36
CA LEU A 191 7.74 11.38 3.93
C LEU A 191 7.22 12.45 2.95
N PRO A 192 5.95 12.90 3.11
CA PRO A 192 4.95 12.41 4.07
C PRO A 192 4.43 10.99 3.76
N LEU A 193 3.78 10.35 4.73
CA LEU A 193 3.02 9.10 4.52
C LEU A 193 1.53 9.42 4.47
N ASP A 194 0.78 8.76 3.60
CA ASP A 194 -0.68 8.67 3.70
C ASP A 194 -1.02 7.31 4.33
N VAL A 195 -1.84 7.31 5.39
CA VAL A 195 -2.22 6.10 6.14
C VAL A 195 -3.74 6.00 6.27
N LEU A 196 -4.25 4.77 6.35
CA LEU A 196 -5.66 4.49 6.58
C LEU A 196 -5.82 3.22 7.41
N THR A 197 -6.63 3.30 8.48
CA THR A 197 -7.14 2.14 9.20
C THR A 197 -8.62 1.95 8.87
N TYR A 198 -9.03 0.73 8.54
CA TYR A 198 -10.40 0.40 8.18
C TYR A 198 -10.92 -0.69 9.12
N PRO A 199 -11.75 -0.36 10.11
CA PRO A 199 -12.44 -1.36 10.91
C PRO A 199 -13.47 -2.13 10.08
N VAL A 200 -13.57 -3.45 10.29
CA VAL A 200 -14.55 -4.30 9.62
C VAL A 200 -15.98 -3.77 9.79
N ASP A 201 -16.78 -3.86 8.73
CA ASP A 201 -18.19 -3.44 8.66
C ASP A 201 -18.44 -1.96 8.96
N SER A 202 -17.39 -1.13 9.03
CA SER A 202 -17.54 0.31 9.34
C SER A 202 -17.95 1.16 8.14
N TYR A 203 -17.60 0.73 6.92
CA TYR A 203 -17.75 1.50 5.68
C TYR A 203 -17.25 2.95 5.80
N SER A 204 -16.26 3.18 6.67
CA SER A 204 -15.79 4.51 7.07
C SER A 204 -14.35 4.75 6.60
N THR A 205 -14.08 5.99 6.23
CA THR A 205 -12.76 6.52 5.86
C THR A 205 -12.20 7.48 6.91
N ALA A 206 -12.85 7.55 8.09
CA ALA A 206 -12.55 8.54 9.13
C ALA A 206 -11.15 8.42 9.74
N GLN A 207 -10.55 7.22 9.73
CA GLN A 207 -9.20 6.97 10.23
C GLN A 207 -8.14 7.08 9.13
N GLN A 208 -8.29 8.08 8.26
CA GLN A 208 -7.30 8.44 7.25
C GLN A 208 -6.47 9.64 7.72
N TYR A 209 -5.14 9.50 7.70
CA TYR A 209 -4.22 10.53 8.19
C TYR A 209 -3.05 10.74 7.24
N ARG A 210 -2.45 11.92 7.32
CA ARG A 210 -1.18 12.22 6.65
C ARG A 210 -0.10 12.49 7.69
N ILE A 211 0.94 11.67 7.67
CA ILE A 211 2.07 11.73 8.60
C ILE A 211 3.19 12.53 7.94
N THR A 212 3.45 13.72 8.46
CA THR A 212 4.55 14.59 8.03
C THR A 212 5.82 14.33 8.84
N GLU A 213 6.91 15.02 8.49
CA GLU A 213 8.17 15.01 9.25
C GLU A 213 8.04 15.51 10.69
N THR A 214 6.96 16.24 11.00
CA THR A 214 6.72 16.85 12.31
C THR A 214 5.61 16.14 13.09
N HIS A 215 5.18 14.95 12.65
CA HIS A 215 4.07 14.24 13.27
C HIS A 215 4.49 13.66 14.63
N PRO A 216 3.92 14.14 15.75
CA PRO A 216 4.47 13.89 17.09
C PRO A 216 4.48 12.40 17.47
N TYR A 217 3.43 11.66 17.10
CA TYR A 217 3.38 10.22 17.38
C TYR A 217 4.38 9.43 16.54
N PHE A 218 4.67 9.88 15.30
CA PHE A 218 5.62 9.17 14.45
C PHE A 218 7.05 9.41 14.96
N ASP A 219 7.36 10.61 15.41
CA ASP A 219 8.65 10.87 16.06
C ASP A 219 8.80 10.06 17.36
N MET A 220 7.75 9.98 18.17
CA MET A 220 7.74 9.19 19.40
C MET A 220 8.01 7.70 19.14
N ILE A 221 7.28 7.07 18.20
CA ILE A 221 7.46 5.63 17.93
C ILE A 221 8.84 5.34 17.34
N ARG A 222 9.35 6.20 16.44
CA ARG A 222 10.69 6.04 15.85
C ARG A 222 11.79 6.13 16.90
N LYS A 223 11.68 7.11 17.81
CA LYS A 223 12.64 7.28 18.90
C LYS A 223 12.59 6.10 19.86
N GLY A 224 11.40 5.74 20.35
CA GLY A 224 11.23 4.64 21.29
C GLY A 224 11.68 3.29 20.72
N TRP A 225 11.37 3.03 19.45
CA TRP A 225 11.81 1.81 18.77
C TRP A 225 13.34 1.73 18.62
N GLY A 226 13.98 2.83 18.20
CA GLY A 226 15.43 2.90 18.06
C GLY A 226 16.16 2.72 19.40
N GLU A 227 15.69 3.38 20.46
CA GLU A 227 16.25 3.26 21.80
C GLU A 227 16.07 1.84 22.36
N GLY A 228 14.89 1.24 22.17
CA GLY A 228 14.61 -0.13 22.58
C GLY A 228 15.53 -1.15 21.89
N LEU A 229 15.71 -1.04 20.57
CA LEU A 229 16.61 -1.93 19.82
C LEU A 229 18.06 -1.85 20.31
N LEU A 230 18.58 -0.64 20.53
CA LEU A 230 19.94 -0.46 21.05
C LEU A 230 20.10 -1.05 22.45
N SER A 231 19.09 -0.88 23.31
CA SER A 231 19.09 -1.44 24.66
C SER A 231 19.12 -2.97 24.65
N ILE A 232 18.28 -3.62 23.84
CA ILE A 232 18.25 -5.08 23.71
C ILE A 232 19.57 -5.59 23.12
N PHE A 233 20.11 -4.92 22.09
CA PHE A 233 21.36 -5.32 21.47
C PHE A 233 22.55 -5.28 22.46
N ALA A 234 22.62 -4.24 23.31
CA ALA A 234 23.66 -4.11 24.32
C ALA A 234 23.57 -5.15 25.45
N GLN A 235 22.38 -5.76 25.65
CA GLN A 235 22.12 -6.79 26.65
C GLN A 235 22.32 -8.21 26.13
N LEU A 236 22.67 -8.38 24.84
CA LEU A 236 22.94 -9.70 24.29
C LEU A 236 24.13 -10.34 25.01
N PRO A 237 24.08 -11.67 25.27
CA PRO A 237 25.23 -12.37 25.83
C PRO A 237 26.49 -12.14 24.97
N PRO A 238 27.68 -12.01 25.60
CA PRO A 238 28.91 -11.88 24.85
C PRO A 238 29.09 -13.08 23.92
N LEU A 239 29.54 -12.82 22.70
CA LEU A 239 29.78 -13.83 21.69
C LEU A 239 30.82 -14.85 22.18
N LYS A 240 30.46 -16.13 22.22
CA LYS A 240 31.36 -17.25 22.50
C LYS A 240 31.30 -18.23 21.34
N LEU A 241 32.34 -18.27 20.51
CA LEU A 241 32.41 -19.15 19.33
C LEU A 241 33.33 -20.36 19.53
N ASP A 242 34.10 -20.37 20.61
CA ASP A 242 35.12 -21.38 20.91
C ASP A 242 34.68 -22.37 22.01
N GLU A 243 33.40 -22.37 22.40
CA GLU A 243 32.73 -23.41 23.20
C GLU A 243 32.04 -24.42 22.26
#